data_AF-A0A7G2D0C5-F1
#
_entry.id   AF-A0A7G2D0C5-F1
#
_cell.length_a   1.000
_cell.length_b   1.000
_cell.length_c   1.000
_cell.angle_alpha   90.00
_cell.angle_beta   90.00
_cell.angle_gamma   90.00
#
_symmetry.space_group_name_H-M   'P 1'
#
loop_
_entity.id
_entity.type
_entity.pdbx_description
1 polymer ?
#
loop_
_entity_poly.entity_id
_entity_poly.type
_entity_poly.pdbx_seq_one_letter_code
_entity_poly.pdbx_strand_id
1 'polypeptide(L)'
;MATGRNEIESLSRWFQSQLGKLRREDSPGIDEIAVIPLLAVWHRLLEWAAGEMLADGELEIVVNAAQEAEKQYKAYLATVGDAKSLALVSMRGNLDVFPALFDELVKRGLPADMFSGFRAEINLAGEEALRSQSIVAYVTRRMERLDSAVQDASSSAHLASEALALARKAATETATGALEKSFETTAKSSARSAFWFRVGTLVTLGVTVLFGLVYAAGSTVESVDNWQEVVYRVAILSALAGIAAYLGRQASNYHRIATWARAIEIQLKAFLGFINEIEDEEARQTMYTLFARRVLEAPPDGKASNDEVTNLIQPIIDQAVKLRPSP
;
A
#
# COMPACT_ATOMS: atom_id res chain seq x y z
N MET A 1 -40.15 14.06 57.95
CA MET A 1 -41.26 13.53 57.13
C MET A 1 -41.50 14.24 55.80
N ALA A 2 -41.96 15.50 55.72
CA ALA A 2 -42.35 16.10 54.43
C ALA A 2 -41.22 16.20 53.38
N THR A 3 -39.98 16.43 53.82
CA THR A 3 -38.83 16.62 52.91
C THR A 3 -38.45 15.34 52.15
N GLY A 4 -38.31 14.20 52.86
CA GLY A 4 -37.88 12.94 52.24
C GLY A 4 -38.89 12.39 51.22
N ARG A 5 -40.19 12.53 51.48
CA ARG A 5 -41.22 12.10 50.53
C ARG A 5 -41.19 12.92 49.23
N ASN A 6 -41.03 14.25 49.33
CA ASN A 6 -40.89 15.11 48.15
C ASN A 6 -39.67 14.75 47.30
N GLU A 7 -38.57 14.34 47.93
CA GLU A 7 -37.34 13.89 47.25
C GLU A 7 -37.56 12.56 46.51
N ILE A 8 -38.23 11.58 47.14
CA ILE A 8 -38.60 10.31 46.49
C ILE A 8 -39.49 10.56 45.27
N GLU A 9 -40.50 11.43 45.38
CA GLU A 9 -41.37 11.78 44.25
C GLU A 9 -40.61 12.47 43.11
N SER A 10 -39.62 13.31 43.44
CA SER A 10 -38.74 13.95 42.45
C SER A 10 -37.90 12.90 41.71
N LEU A 11 -37.26 12.00 42.45
CA LEU A 11 -36.45 10.92 41.89
C LEU A 11 -37.29 9.95 41.05
N SER A 12 -38.47 9.57 41.51
CA SER A 12 -39.39 8.71 40.75
C SER A 12 -39.74 9.31 39.39
N ARG A 13 -40.10 10.60 39.35
CA ARG A 13 -40.35 11.33 38.09
C ARG A 13 -39.12 11.41 37.21
N TRP A 14 -37.93 11.54 37.80
CA TRP A 14 -36.68 11.52 37.05
C TRP A 14 -36.44 10.17 36.36
N PHE A 15 -36.56 9.05 37.08
CA PHE A 15 -36.41 7.70 36.51
C PHE A 15 -37.45 7.42 35.41
N GLN A 16 -38.70 7.83 35.63
CA GLN A 16 -39.76 7.73 34.63
C GLN A 16 -39.43 8.54 33.36
N SER A 17 -38.90 9.76 33.53
CA SER A 17 -38.48 10.60 32.42
C SER A 17 -37.36 9.94 31.60
N GLN A 18 -36.37 9.33 32.26
CA GLN A 18 -35.29 8.61 31.55
C GLN A 18 -35.82 7.38 30.80
N LEU A 19 -36.71 6.59 31.42
CA LEU A 19 -37.40 5.49 30.73
C LEU A 19 -38.12 5.96 29.47
N GLY A 20 -38.84 7.08 29.57
CA GLY A 20 -39.55 7.67 28.44
C GLY A 20 -38.62 8.17 27.34
N LYS A 21 -37.38 8.58 27.65
CA LYS A 21 -36.37 8.94 26.64
C LYS A 21 -35.84 7.68 25.94
N LEU A 22 -35.39 6.69 26.69
CA LEU A 22 -34.82 5.45 26.13
C LEU A 22 -35.81 4.71 25.22
N ARG A 23 -37.10 4.65 25.60
CA ARG A 23 -38.15 4.03 24.78
C ARG A 23 -38.47 4.80 23.50
N ARG A 24 -38.22 6.12 23.45
CA ARG A 24 -38.45 6.95 22.27
C ARG A 24 -37.26 6.96 21.32
N GLU A 25 -36.06 6.80 21.84
CA GLU A 25 -34.83 6.87 21.05
C GLU A 25 -34.59 5.64 20.16
N ASP A 26 -35.54 4.68 20.13
CA ASP A 26 -35.47 3.45 19.33
C ASP A 26 -34.04 2.90 19.34
N SER A 27 -33.48 2.77 20.56
CA SER A 27 -32.10 2.38 20.79
C SER A 27 -32.02 0.86 20.93
N PRO A 28 -31.89 0.10 19.81
CA PRO A 28 -31.70 -1.33 19.90
C PRO A 28 -30.36 -1.61 20.57
N GLY A 29 -30.36 -2.55 21.53
CA GLY A 29 -29.12 -3.09 22.08
C GLY A 29 -29.13 -3.25 23.59
N ILE A 30 -27.97 -3.00 24.21
CA ILE A 30 -27.74 -3.25 25.64
C ILE A 30 -28.67 -2.41 26.53
N ASP A 31 -29.08 -1.22 26.09
CA ASP A 31 -29.97 -0.36 26.86
C ASP A 31 -31.35 -0.99 27.07
N GLU A 32 -31.86 -1.69 26.04
CA GLU A 32 -33.15 -2.38 26.09
C GLU A 32 -33.13 -3.57 27.08
N ILE A 33 -32.02 -4.30 27.10
CA ILE A 33 -31.88 -5.53 27.90
C ILE A 33 -31.49 -5.19 29.35
N ALA A 34 -30.69 -4.16 29.57
CA ALA A 34 -30.03 -3.95 30.86
C ALA A 34 -30.59 -2.74 31.62
N VAL A 35 -30.77 -1.63 30.90
CA VAL A 35 -30.98 -0.32 31.51
C VAL A 35 -32.47 -0.07 31.73
N ILE A 36 -33.30 -0.37 30.72
CA ILE A 36 -34.74 -0.18 30.81
C ILE A 36 -35.35 -0.99 31.97
N PRO A 37 -35.04 -2.29 32.16
CA PRO A 37 -35.56 -3.05 33.30
C PRO A 37 -35.13 -2.45 34.64
N LEU A 38 -33.86 -2.07 34.78
CA LEU A 38 -33.36 -1.45 36.02
C LEU A 38 -34.05 -0.12 36.34
N LEU A 39 -34.20 0.78 35.36
CA LEU A 39 -34.86 2.07 35.57
C LEU A 39 -36.35 1.89 35.88
N ALA A 40 -37.01 0.88 35.28
CA ALA A 40 -38.40 0.55 35.55
C ALA A 40 -38.60 0.06 36.99
N VAL A 41 -37.71 -0.80 37.48
CA VAL A 41 -37.71 -1.27 38.86
C VAL A 41 -37.50 -0.10 39.83
N TRP A 42 -36.53 0.77 39.57
CA TRP A 42 -36.30 1.98 40.38
C TRP A 42 -37.53 2.88 40.45
N HIS A 43 -38.14 3.21 39.31
CA HIS A 43 -39.33 4.05 39.26
C HIS A 43 -40.47 3.44 40.10
N ARG A 44 -40.74 2.14 39.94
CA ARG A 44 -41.83 1.45 40.63
C ARG A 44 -41.61 1.37 42.14
N LEU A 45 -40.37 1.10 42.57
CA LEU A 45 -40.00 1.07 43.99
C LEU A 45 -40.13 2.44 44.64
N LEU A 46 -39.73 3.50 43.93
CA LEU A 46 -39.87 4.87 44.43
C LEU A 46 -41.33 5.34 44.47
N GLU A 47 -42.14 4.95 43.48
CA GLU A 47 -43.59 5.18 43.49
C GLU A 47 -44.27 4.50 44.70
N TRP A 48 -43.91 3.25 44.98
CA TRP A 48 -44.37 2.54 46.18
C TRP A 48 -43.91 3.22 47.48
N ALA A 49 -42.62 3.56 47.59
CA ALA A 49 -42.07 4.22 48.78
C ALA A 49 -42.67 5.61 49.04
N ALA A 50 -43.10 6.32 48.00
CA ALA A 50 -43.82 7.58 48.13
C ALA A 50 -45.23 7.39 48.72
N GLY A 51 -45.91 6.29 48.38
CA GLY A 51 -47.26 5.96 48.87
C GLY A 51 -47.29 5.41 50.29
N GLU A 52 -46.26 4.68 50.72
CA GLU A 52 -46.25 3.95 52.00
C GLU A 52 -45.81 4.83 53.19
N MET A 53 -46.22 4.46 54.42
CA MET A 53 -45.80 5.13 55.65
C MET A 53 -44.45 4.60 56.15
N LEU A 54 -43.36 4.99 55.48
CA LEU A 54 -42.00 4.71 55.92
C LEU A 54 -41.56 5.65 57.06
N ALA A 55 -40.74 5.13 57.98
CA ALA A 55 -40.08 5.93 58.99
C ALA A 55 -39.03 6.87 58.36
N ASP A 56 -38.69 7.98 59.03
CA ASP A 56 -37.75 8.97 58.49
C ASP A 56 -36.38 8.37 58.12
N GLY A 57 -35.85 7.43 58.92
CA GLY A 57 -34.59 6.74 58.59
C GLY A 57 -34.70 5.76 57.42
N GLU A 58 -35.87 5.15 57.21
CA GLU A 58 -36.12 4.28 56.05
C GLU A 58 -36.22 5.11 54.76
N LEU A 59 -36.87 6.28 54.83
CA LEU A 59 -36.93 7.26 53.74
C LEU A 59 -35.53 7.73 53.34
N GLU A 60 -34.67 8.06 54.32
CA GLU A 60 -33.29 8.50 54.06
C GLU A 60 -32.46 7.44 53.33
N ILE A 61 -32.59 6.17 53.71
CA ILE A 61 -31.92 5.04 53.04
C ILE A 61 -32.35 4.96 51.57
N VAL A 62 -33.66 5.04 51.31
CA VAL A 62 -34.21 4.97 49.94
C VAL A 62 -33.75 6.15 49.09
N VAL A 63 -33.78 7.37 49.63
CA VAL A 63 -33.32 8.58 48.93
C VAL A 63 -31.85 8.47 48.55
N ASN A 64 -30.99 8.11 49.51
CA ASN A 64 -29.54 8.01 49.27
C ASN A 64 -29.22 6.97 48.19
N ALA A 65 -29.86 5.79 48.24
CA ALA A 65 -29.66 4.75 47.25
C ALA A 65 -30.13 5.17 45.85
N ALA A 66 -31.26 5.87 45.76
CA ALA A 66 -31.78 6.37 44.49
C ALA A 66 -30.93 7.51 43.89
N GLN A 67 -30.37 8.40 44.71
CA GLN A 67 -29.44 9.43 44.26
C GLN A 67 -28.13 8.83 43.73
N GLU A 68 -27.59 7.81 44.40
CA GLU A 68 -26.40 7.13 43.88
C GLU A 68 -26.72 6.37 42.59
N ALA A 69 -27.88 5.71 42.49
CA ALA A 69 -28.34 5.10 41.24
C ALA A 69 -28.49 6.12 40.09
N GLU A 70 -29.03 7.31 40.36
CA GLU A 70 -29.10 8.42 39.39
C GLU A 70 -27.70 8.80 38.87
N LYS A 71 -26.74 8.95 39.79
CA LYS A 71 -25.35 9.28 39.46
C LYS A 71 -24.69 8.17 38.64
N GLN A 72 -24.92 6.90 38.97
CA GLN A 72 -24.40 5.76 38.22
C GLN A 72 -25.03 5.69 36.82
N TYR A 73 -26.31 6.00 36.66
CA TYR A 73 -26.92 6.11 35.33
C TYR A 73 -26.29 7.23 34.48
N LYS A 74 -26.00 8.40 35.08
CA LYS A 74 -25.29 9.46 34.37
C LYS A 74 -23.89 9.03 33.94
N ALA A 75 -23.17 8.30 34.80
CA ALA A 75 -21.87 7.71 34.45
C ALA A 75 -21.99 6.68 33.31
N TYR A 76 -23.04 5.86 33.31
CA TYR A 76 -23.33 4.91 32.25
C TYR A 76 -23.49 5.58 30.88
N LEU A 77 -24.19 6.71 30.82
CA LEU A 77 -24.36 7.48 29.58
C LEU A 77 -23.07 8.15 29.10
N ALA A 78 -22.17 8.50 30.03
CA ALA A 78 -20.94 9.25 29.74
C ALA A 78 -19.72 8.36 29.44
N THR A 79 -19.82 7.04 29.62
CA THR A 79 -18.68 6.12 29.55
C THR A 79 -18.87 5.05 28.48
N VAL A 80 -17.80 4.32 28.15
CA VAL A 80 -17.79 3.18 27.22
C VAL A 80 -17.07 1.99 27.85
N GLY A 81 -17.26 0.80 27.27
CA GLY A 81 -16.58 -0.43 27.66
C GLY A 81 -16.74 -0.80 29.13
N ASP A 82 -15.63 -1.11 29.80
CA ASP A 82 -15.62 -1.58 31.19
C ASP A 82 -16.19 -0.54 32.18
N ALA A 83 -15.94 0.75 31.95
CA ALA A 83 -16.49 1.82 32.79
C ALA A 83 -18.03 1.89 32.67
N LYS A 84 -18.56 1.69 31.46
CA LYS A 84 -20.01 1.62 31.22
C LYS A 84 -20.62 0.40 31.92
N SER A 85 -19.94 -0.75 31.85
CA SER A 85 -20.36 -1.95 32.57
C SER A 85 -20.33 -1.76 34.09
N LEU A 86 -19.32 -1.09 34.63
CA LEU A 86 -19.18 -0.86 36.07
C LEU A 86 -20.30 0.04 36.61
N ALA A 87 -20.65 1.08 35.85
CA ALA A 87 -21.75 1.98 36.18
C ALA A 87 -23.09 1.22 36.26
N LEU A 88 -23.35 0.30 35.32
CA LEU A 88 -24.55 -0.53 35.32
C LEU A 88 -24.64 -1.44 36.57
N VAL A 89 -23.53 -2.11 36.92
CA VAL A 89 -23.45 -2.96 38.12
C VAL A 89 -23.64 -2.15 39.40
N SER A 90 -23.06 -0.95 39.45
CA SER A 90 -23.17 -0.06 40.60
C SER A 90 -24.61 0.46 40.76
N MET A 91 -25.28 0.79 39.65
CA MET A 91 -26.70 1.16 39.66
C MET A 91 -27.59 0.01 40.18
N ARG A 92 -27.31 -1.23 39.78
CA ARG A 92 -27.99 -2.44 40.28
C ARG A 92 -27.73 -2.67 41.77
N GLY A 93 -26.48 -2.52 42.22
CA GLY A 93 -26.11 -2.74 43.63
C GLY A 93 -26.87 -1.85 44.61
N ASN A 94 -27.27 -0.66 44.18
CA ASN A 94 -28.10 0.23 45.00
C ASN A 94 -29.54 -0.30 45.21
N LEU A 95 -30.03 -1.26 44.42
CA LEU A 95 -31.32 -1.92 44.65
C LEU A 95 -31.28 -2.91 45.83
N ASP A 96 -30.09 -3.35 46.25
CA ASP A 96 -29.94 -4.34 47.32
C ASP A 96 -30.36 -3.78 48.70
N VAL A 97 -30.65 -2.47 48.81
CA VAL A 97 -31.23 -1.85 50.01
C VAL A 97 -32.69 -2.29 50.26
N PHE A 98 -33.44 -2.58 49.20
CA PHE A 98 -34.88 -2.86 49.29
C PHE A 98 -35.21 -4.22 49.92
N PRO A 99 -34.54 -5.34 49.59
CA PRO A 99 -34.77 -6.62 50.27
C PRO A 99 -34.65 -6.54 51.79
N ALA A 100 -33.63 -5.83 52.30
CA ALA A 100 -33.43 -5.63 53.74
C ALA A 100 -34.52 -4.75 54.35
N LEU A 101 -34.91 -3.67 53.65
CA LEU A 101 -36.03 -2.81 54.07
C LEU A 101 -37.35 -3.59 54.13
N PHE A 102 -37.65 -4.41 53.13
CA PHE A 102 -38.84 -5.24 53.08
C PHE A 102 -38.88 -6.24 54.24
N ASP A 103 -37.75 -6.88 54.57
CA ASP A 103 -37.67 -7.79 55.73
C ASP A 103 -38.01 -7.06 57.04
N GLU A 104 -37.57 -5.82 57.19
CA GLU A 104 -37.88 -5.02 58.39
C GLU A 104 -39.35 -4.60 58.44
N LEU A 105 -39.92 -4.22 57.30
CA LEU A 105 -41.35 -3.89 57.20
C LEU A 105 -42.25 -5.10 57.49
N VAL A 106 -41.87 -6.30 57.04
CA VAL A 106 -42.59 -7.54 57.37
C VAL A 106 -42.54 -7.82 58.88
N LYS A 107 -41.41 -7.61 59.55
CA LYS A 107 -41.33 -7.72 61.02
C LYS A 107 -42.25 -6.73 61.74
N ARG A 108 -42.50 -5.57 61.14
CA ARG A 108 -43.45 -4.55 61.65
C ARG A 108 -44.91 -4.87 61.34
N GLY A 109 -45.20 -6.00 60.70
CA GLY A 109 -46.55 -6.52 60.49
C GLY A 109 -47.11 -6.33 59.08
N LEU A 110 -46.31 -5.85 58.12
CA LEU A 110 -46.74 -5.78 56.72
C LEU A 110 -46.79 -7.19 56.09
N PRO A 111 -47.78 -7.49 55.23
CA PRO A 111 -47.91 -8.79 54.58
C PRO A 111 -46.71 -9.10 53.67
N ALA A 112 -46.07 -10.25 53.85
CA ALA A 112 -44.87 -10.61 53.08
C ALA A 112 -45.15 -10.80 51.57
N ASP A 113 -46.37 -11.20 51.21
CA ASP A 113 -46.83 -11.35 49.83
C ASP A 113 -46.83 -10.04 49.05
N MET A 114 -47.02 -8.90 49.74
CA MET A 114 -46.92 -7.56 49.15
C MET A 114 -45.55 -7.30 48.49
N PHE A 115 -44.47 -7.86 49.05
CA PHE A 115 -43.11 -7.62 48.57
C PHE A 115 -42.60 -8.68 47.60
N SER A 116 -43.35 -9.77 47.40
CA SER A 116 -42.94 -10.88 46.55
C SER A 116 -42.71 -10.46 45.09
N GLY A 117 -43.60 -9.62 44.56
CA GLY A 117 -43.50 -9.06 43.21
C GLY A 117 -42.26 -8.16 43.05
N PHE A 118 -42.02 -7.25 44.00
CA PHE A 118 -40.84 -6.38 43.97
C PHE A 118 -39.53 -7.16 44.04
N ARG A 119 -39.46 -8.19 44.89
CA ARG A 119 -38.27 -9.05 44.96
C ARG A 119 -38.01 -9.78 43.65
N ALA A 120 -39.07 -10.30 43.01
CA ALA A 120 -38.94 -10.95 41.72
C ALA A 120 -38.43 -9.98 40.64
N GLU A 121 -38.94 -8.75 40.61
CA GLU A 121 -38.49 -7.73 39.66
C GLU A 121 -37.05 -7.26 39.90
N ILE A 122 -36.65 -7.05 41.15
CA ILE A 122 -35.26 -6.71 41.52
C ILE A 122 -34.32 -7.84 41.09
N ASN A 123 -34.69 -9.09 41.34
CA ASN A 123 -33.88 -10.24 40.94
C ASN A 123 -33.75 -10.34 39.42
N LEU A 124 -34.86 -10.21 38.68
CA LEU A 124 -34.87 -10.26 37.22
C LEU A 124 -34.00 -9.15 36.60
N ALA A 125 -34.22 -7.90 37.02
CA ALA A 125 -33.40 -6.78 36.53
C ALA A 125 -31.92 -6.94 36.92
N GLY A 126 -31.65 -7.55 38.07
CA GLY A 126 -30.30 -7.90 38.50
C GLY A 126 -29.63 -8.94 37.60
N GLU A 127 -30.33 -10.01 37.25
CA GLU A 127 -29.84 -11.05 36.33
C GLU A 127 -29.59 -10.50 34.93
N GLU A 128 -30.51 -9.67 34.41
CA GLU A 128 -30.36 -9.02 33.11
C GLU A 128 -29.19 -8.04 33.06
N ALA A 129 -28.96 -7.30 34.15
CA ALA A 129 -27.82 -6.41 34.28
C ALA A 129 -26.48 -7.17 34.26
N LEU A 130 -26.38 -8.26 35.03
CA LEU A 130 -25.20 -9.14 35.04
C LEU A 130 -24.94 -9.77 33.67
N ARG A 131 -26.00 -10.25 33.01
CA ARG A 131 -25.91 -10.79 31.65
C ARG A 131 -25.36 -9.74 30.69
N SER A 132 -25.86 -8.51 30.78
CA SER A 132 -25.45 -7.41 29.91
C SER A 132 -24.01 -6.96 30.15
N GLN A 133 -23.54 -6.97 31.40
CA GLN A 133 -22.12 -6.77 31.72
C GLN A 133 -21.23 -7.78 30.98
N SER A 134 -21.61 -9.06 30.99
CA SER A 134 -20.83 -10.09 30.31
C SER A 134 -20.75 -9.87 28.79
N ILE A 135 -21.84 -9.36 28.20
CA ILE A 135 -21.92 -9.02 26.77
C ILE A 135 -21.04 -7.80 26.47
N VAL A 136 -21.14 -6.72 27.25
CA VAL A 136 -20.31 -5.51 27.09
C VAL A 136 -18.82 -5.88 27.17
N ALA A 137 -18.41 -6.60 28.21
CA ALA A 137 -17.01 -7.00 28.39
C ALA A 137 -16.51 -7.94 27.27
N TYR A 138 -17.39 -8.77 26.70
CA TYR A 138 -17.05 -9.59 25.54
C TYR A 138 -16.88 -8.74 24.27
N VAL A 139 -17.82 -7.84 24.01
CA VAL A 139 -17.78 -6.95 22.83
C VAL A 139 -16.56 -6.03 22.89
N THR A 140 -16.26 -5.41 24.04
CA THR A 140 -15.09 -4.56 24.23
C THR A 140 -13.79 -5.30 23.94
N ARG A 141 -13.58 -6.47 24.54
CA ARG A 141 -12.38 -7.29 24.26
C ARG A 141 -12.29 -7.71 22.80
N ARG A 142 -13.43 -7.94 22.13
CA ARG A 142 -13.45 -8.29 20.70
C ARG A 142 -13.14 -7.08 19.81
N MET A 143 -13.60 -5.88 20.19
CA MET A 143 -13.25 -4.63 19.52
C MET A 143 -11.76 -4.32 19.66
N GLU A 144 -11.19 -4.43 20.87
CA GLU A 144 -9.74 -4.25 21.10
C GLU A 144 -8.89 -5.20 20.25
N ARG A 145 -9.29 -6.47 20.16
CA ARG A 145 -8.62 -7.46 19.30
C ARG A 145 -8.76 -7.11 17.82
N LEU A 146 -9.91 -6.62 17.40
CA LEU A 146 -10.15 -6.21 16.02
C LEU A 146 -9.29 -4.99 15.68
N ASP A 147 -9.24 -3.98 16.55
CA ASP A 147 -8.43 -2.78 16.35
C ASP A 147 -6.94 -3.13 16.27
N SER A 148 -6.45 -3.99 17.16
CA SER A 148 -5.08 -4.51 17.10
C SER A 148 -4.80 -5.24 15.77
N ALA A 149 -5.72 -6.12 15.33
CA ALA A 149 -5.56 -6.85 14.07
C ALA A 149 -5.59 -5.93 12.84
N VAL A 150 -6.41 -4.88 12.85
CA VAL A 150 -6.46 -3.85 11.79
C VAL A 150 -5.16 -3.05 11.75
N GLN A 151 -4.62 -2.68 12.91
CA GLN A 151 -3.35 -1.97 13.01
C GLN A 151 -2.18 -2.83 12.48
N ASP A 152 -2.12 -4.11 12.88
CA ASP A 152 -1.11 -5.07 12.42
C ASP A 152 -1.20 -5.30 10.90
N ALA A 153 -2.42 -5.42 10.36
CA ALA A 153 -2.66 -5.58 8.94
C ALA A 153 -2.22 -4.34 8.14
N SER A 154 -2.52 -3.14 8.63
CA SER A 154 -2.10 -1.88 8.02
C SER A 154 -0.58 -1.73 8.01
N SER A 155 0.09 -2.03 9.12
CA SER A 155 1.55 -2.02 9.21
C SER A 155 2.19 -3.03 8.25
N SER A 156 1.64 -4.26 8.19
CA SER A 156 2.12 -5.30 7.28
C SER A 156 1.94 -4.91 5.81
N ALA A 157 0.83 -4.27 5.45
CA ALA A 157 0.59 -3.79 4.10
C ALA A 157 1.60 -2.69 3.70
N HIS A 158 1.95 -1.80 4.63
CA HIS A 158 2.96 -0.76 4.40
C HIS A 158 4.35 -1.37 4.15
N LEU A 159 4.78 -2.30 5.02
CA LEU A 159 6.06 -3.01 4.86
C LEU A 159 6.12 -3.80 3.55
N ALA A 160 5.02 -4.45 3.16
CA ALA A 160 4.95 -5.17 1.88
C ALA A 160 5.08 -4.23 0.67
N SER A 161 4.47 -3.04 0.73
CA SER A 161 4.59 -2.03 -0.32
C SER A 161 6.02 -1.50 -0.45
N GLU A 162 6.70 -1.25 0.66
CA GLU A 162 8.10 -0.82 0.68
C GLU A 162 9.03 -1.91 0.13
N ALA A 163 8.84 -3.16 0.56
CA ALA A 163 9.60 -4.30 0.06
C ALA A 163 9.44 -4.50 -1.45
N LEU A 164 8.22 -4.33 -1.98
CA LEU A 164 7.96 -4.38 -3.42
C LEU A 164 8.69 -3.26 -4.17
N ALA A 165 8.71 -2.03 -3.63
CA ALA A 165 9.41 -0.90 -4.22
C ALA A 165 10.93 -1.14 -4.29
N LEU A 166 11.53 -1.64 -3.20
CA LEU A 166 12.94 -2.01 -3.14
C LEU A 166 13.28 -3.16 -4.10
N ALA A 167 12.44 -4.19 -4.16
CA ALA A 167 12.62 -5.32 -5.08
C ALA A 167 12.56 -4.88 -6.55
N ARG A 168 11.62 -4.00 -6.91
CA ARG A 168 11.53 -3.41 -8.26
C ARG A 168 12.78 -2.60 -8.59
N LYS A 169 13.27 -1.77 -7.67
CA LYS A 169 14.49 -1.00 -7.86
C LYS A 169 15.70 -1.91 -8.10
N ALA A 170 15.89 -2.92 -7.26
CA ALA A 170 16.98 -3.89 -7.40
C ALA A 170 16.90 -4.69 -8.71
N ALA A 171 15.70 -5.08 -9.13
CA ALA A 171 15.49 -5.76 -10.41
C ALA A 171 15.85 -4.86 -11.60
N THR A 172 15.46 -3.58 -11.57
CA THR A 172 15.81 -2.58 -12.59
C THR A 172 17.32 -2.32 -12.66
N GLU A 173 17.98 -2.16 -11.52
CA GLU A 173 19.44 -2.00 -11.45
C GLU A 173 20.17 -3.23 -12.01
N THR A 174 19.71 -4.43 -11.65
CA THR A 174 20.29 -5.69 -12.15
C THR A 174 20.09 -5.86 -13.66
N ALA A 175 18.88 -5.61 -14.16
CA ALA A 175 18.58 -5.68 -15.59
C ALA A 175 19.39 -4.67 -16.39
N THR A 176 19.54 -3.43 -15.88
CA THR A 176 20.34 -2.38 -16.51
C THR A 176 21.82 -2.78 -16.56
N GLY A 177 22.39 -3.28 -15.46
CA GLY A 177 23.77 -3.77 -15.43
C GLY A 177 24.02 -4.94 -16.38
N ALA A 178 23.05 -5.85 -16.56
CA ALA A 178 23.14 -6.94 -17.52
C ALA A 178 23.15 -6.43 -18.98
N LEU A 179 22.30 -5.45 -19.31
CA LEU A 179 22.27 -4.80 -20.62
C LEU A 179 23.57 -4.05 -20.91
N GLU A 180 24.06 -3.27 -19.96
CA GLU A 180 25.33 -2.55 -20.08
C GLU A 180 26.49 -3.51 -20.42
N LYS A 181 26.59 -4.61 -19.67
CA LYS A 181 27.63 -5.63 -19.90
C LYS A 181 27.49 -6.30 -21.27
N SER A 182 26.27 -6.53 -21.74
CA SER A 182 25.99 -7.09 -23.07
C SER A 182 26.46 -6.15 -24.20
N PHE A 183 26.13 -4.85 -24.09
CA PHE A 183 26.58 -3.85 -25.05
C PHE A 183 28.09 -3.63 -25.01
N GLU A 184 28.70 -3.60 -23.83
CA GLU A 184 30.17 -3.52 -23.68
C GLU A 184 30.86 -4.71 -24.37
N THR A 185 30.34 -5.92 -24.16
CA THR A 185 30.87 -7.15 -24.78
C THR A 185 30.73 -7.09 -26.30
N THR A 186 29.57 -6.65 -26.79
CA THR A 186 29.29 -6.46 -28.22
C THR A 186 30.24 -5.43 -28.84
N ALA A 187 30.45 -4.30 -28.17
CA ALA A 187 31.36 -3.25 -28.62
C ALA A 187 32.81 -3.77 -28.73
N LYS A 188 33.31 -4.46 -27.69
CA LYS A 188 34.68 -5.03 -27.69
C LYS A 188 34.86 -6.13 -28.75
N SER A 189 33.91 -7.04 -28.88
CA SER A 189 33.93 -8.13 -29.86
C SER A 189 33.91 -7.59 -31.30
N SER A 190 33.04 -6.61 -31.56
CA SER A 190 32.91 -5.99 -32.89
C SER A 190 34.13 -5.16 -33.25
N ALA A 191 34.71 -4.42 -32.30
CA ALA A 191 35.96 -3.68 -32.51
C ALA A 191 37.13 -4.61 -32.87
N ARG A 192 37.25 -5.74 -32.17
CA ARG A 192 38.26 -6.77 -32.47
C ARG A 192 38.03 -7.38 -33.86
N SER A 193 36.79 -7.68 -34.21
CA SER A 193 36.45 -8.22 -35.54
C SER A 193 36.78 -7.21 -36.64
N ALA A 194 36.41 -5.93 -36.46
CA ALA A 194 36.76 -4.86 -37.39
C ALA A 194 38.27 -4.74 -37.59
N PHE A 195 39.06 -4.86 -36.51
CA PHE A 195 40.53 -4.85 -36.58
C PHE A 195 41.05 -6.01 -37.43
N TRP A 196 40.58 -7.24 -37.21
CA TRP A 196 41.01 -8.40 -38.01
C TRP A 196 40.62 -8.28 -39.49
N PHE A 197 39.44 -7.75 -39.81
CA PHE A 197 39.05 -7.49 -41.20
C PHE A 197 39.93 -6.41 -41.85
N ARG A 198 40.34 -5.37 -41.11
CA ARG A 198 41.31 -4.37 -41.61
C ARG A 198 42.66 -5.02 -41.90
N VAL A 199 43.18 -5.83 -40.97
CA VAL A 199 44.42 -6.58 -41.16
C VAL A 199 44.31 -7.49 -42.38
N GLY A 200 43.23 -8.26 -42.52
CA GLY A 200 42.99 -9.10 -43.69
C GLY A 200 42.92 -8.31 -45.01
N THR A 201 42.31 -7.13 -44.99
CA THR A 201 42.28 -6.22 -46.14
C THR A 201 43.69 -5.77 -46.53
N LEU A 202 44.50 -5.32 -45.56
CA LEU A 202 45.88 -4.90 -45.78
C LEU A 202 46.76 -6.03 -46.30
N VAL A 203 46.62 -7.23 -45.74
CA VAL A 203 47.35 -8.43 -46.20
C VAL A 203 46.94 -8.77 -47.64
N THR A 204 45.64 -8.77 -47.96
CA THR A 204 45.15 -9.07 -49.32
C THR A 204 45.68 -8.05 -50.32
N LEU A 205 45.63 -6.75 -50.00
CA LEU A 205 46.20 -5.70 -50.85
C LEU A 205 47.72 -5.85 -51.01
N GLY A 206 48.45 -6.18 -49.94
CA GLY A 206 49.88 -6.45 -49.98
C GLY A 206 50.23 -7.62 -50.89
N VAL A 207 49.46 -8.71 -50.82
CA VAL A 207 49.60 -9.87 -51.73
C VAL A 207 49.31 -9.48 -53.17
N THR A 208 48.25 -8.70 -53.43
CA THR A 208 47.91 -8.21 -54.78
C THR A 208 49.06 -7.38 -55.38
N VAL A 209 49.64 -6.46 -54.60
CA VAL A 209 50.77 -5.64 -55.04
C VAL A 209 52.01 -6.50 -55.28
N LEU A 210 52.32 -7.43 -54.36
CA LEU A 210 53.47 -8.32 -54.51
C LEU A 210 53.35 -9.21 -55.75
N PHE A 211 52.17 -9.81 -56.01
CA PHE A 211 51.89 -10.56 -57.23
C PHE A 211 52.08 -9.69 -58.48
N GLY A 212 51.59 -8.45 -58.44
CA GLY A 212 51.78 -7.49 -59.52
C GLY A 212 53.27 -7.18 -59.80
N LEU A 213 54.08 -7.02 -58.74
CA LEU A 213 55.52 -6.73 -58.84
C LEU A 213 56.33 -7.94 -59.33
N VAL A 214 56.13 -9.12 -58.74
CA VAL A 214 56.78 -10.37 -59.18
C VAL A 214 56.48 -10.63 -60.65
N TYR A 215 55.23 -10.37 -61.04
CA TYR A 215 54.83 -10.50 -62.42
C TYR A 215 55.54 -9.47 -63.34
N ALA A 216 55.52 -8.19 -62.97
CA ALA A 216 56.18 -7.14 -63.75
C ALA A 216 57.70 -7.36 -63.91
N ALA A 217 58.35 -7.99 -62.93
CA ALA A 217 59.78 -8.32 -62.98
C ALA A 217 60.07 -9.60 -63.79
N GLY A 218 59.15 -10.56 -63.84
CA GLY A 218 59.35 -11.85 -64.52
C GLY A 218 58.99 -11.86 -66.00
N SER A 219 58.24 -10.87 -66.49
CA SER A 219 57.87 -10.76 -67.91
C SER A 219 59.04 -10.21 -68.74
N THR A 220 60.01 -11.07 -69.08
CA THR A 220 60.98 -10.79 -70.14
C THR A 220 60.28 -10.99 -71.49
N VAL A 221 60.33 -9.93 -72.30
CA VAL A 221 59.46 -9.69 -73.45
C VAL A 221 59.95 -10.48 -74.67
N GLU A 222 59.52 -11.74 -74.86
CA GLU A 222 59.87 -12.45 -76.11
C GLU A 222 58.77 -13.31 -76.78
N SER A 223 57.55 -13.45 -76.24
CA SER A 223 56.46 -14.12 -76.99
C SER A 223 55.16 -13.31 -77.02
N VAL A 224 54.83 -12.77 -78.19
CA VAL A 224 53.63 -11.96 -78.46
C VAL A 224 52.33 -12.79 -78.41
N ASP A 225 52.40 -14.14 -78.40
CA ASP A 225 51.24 -15.03 -78.51
C ASP A 225 50.55 -15.45 -77.19
N ASN A 226 51.03 -15.05 -76.01
CA ASN A 226 50.50 -15.52 -74.71
C ASN A 226 49.40 -14.63 -74.09
N TRP A 227 48.37 -14.27 -74.87
CA TRP A 227 47.26 -13.45 -74.36
C TRP A 227 46.44 -14.13 -73.25
N GLN A 228 46.37 -15.47 -73.26
CA GLN A 228 45.65 -16.25 -72.25
C GLN A 228 46.24 -16.00 -70.86
N GLU A 229 47.56 -15.89 -70.77
CA GLU A 229 48.27 -15.67 -69.51
C GLU A 229 47.92 -14.31 -68.90
N VAL A 230 47.77 -13.27 -69.74
CA VAL A 230 47.32 -11.94 -69.32
C VAL A 230 45.90 -11.99 -68.77
N VAL A 231 44.99 -12.69 -69.44
CA VAL A 231 43.59 -12.82 -68.99
C VAL A 231 43.51 -13.51 -67.62
N TYR A 232 44.24 -14.61 -67.41
CA TYR A 232 44.29 -15.29 -66.12
C TYR A 232 44.81 -14.37 -65.00
N ARG A 233 45.83 -13.57 -65.28
CA ARG A 233 46.40 -12.62 -64.30
C ARG A 233 45.42 -11.53 -63.93
N VAL A 234 44.76 -10.93 -64.93
CA VAL A 234 43.72 -9.91 -64.69
C VAL A 234 42.60 -10.53 -63.86
N ALA A 235 42.15 -11.74 -64.18
CA ALA A 235 41.11 -12.42 -63.41
C ALA A 235 41.51 -12.64 -61.93
N ILE A 236 42.74 -13.09 -61.67
CA ILE A 236 43.26 -13.28 -60.30
C ILE A 236 43.35 -11.95 -59.55
N LEU A 237 43.90 -10.90 -60.18
CA LEU A 237 43.99 -9.57 -59.57
C LEU A 237 42.60 -8.99 -59.29
N SER A 238 41.64 -9.15 -60.21
CA SER A 238 40.24 -8.75 -59.99
C SER A 238 39.60 -9.53 -58.85
N ALA A 239 39.86 -10.84 -58.73
CA ALA A 239 39.37 -11.64 -57.61
C ALA A 239 39.95 -11.17 -56.27
N LEU A 240 41.26 -10.93 -56.19
CA LEU A 240 41.91 -10.42 -54.98
C LEU A 240 41.43 -9.01 -54.60
N ALA A 241 41.25 -8.13 -55.58
CA ALA A 241 40.67 -6.81 -55.38
C ALA A 241 39.23 -6.90 -54.85
N GLY A 242 38.41 -7.82 -55.40
CA GLY A 242 37.06 -8.10 -54.92
C GLY A 242 37.02 -8.57 -53.46
N ILE A 243 37.93 -9.48 -53.08
CA ILE A 243 38.07 -9.96 -51.69
C ILE A 243 38.49 -8.81 -50.77
N ALA A 244 39.49 -8.01 -51.15
CA ALA A 244 39.93 -6.87 -50.37
C ALA A 244 38.81 -5.85 -50.15
N ALA A 245 38.03 -5.55 -51.19
CA ALA A 245 36.87 -4.66 -51.10
C ALA A 245 35.79 -5.20 -50.14
N TYR A 246 35.51 -6.51 -50.20
CA TYR A 246 34.57 -7.15 -49.27
C TYR A 246 35.05 -7.09 -47.82
N LEU A 247 36.32 -7.44 -47.55
CA LEU A 247 36.91 -7.37 -46.21
C LEU A 247 36.92 -5.93 -45.68
N GLY A 248 37.23 -4.96 -46.54
CA GLY A 248 37.18 -3.54 -46.19
C GLY A 248 35.77 -3.08 -45.83
N ARG A 249 34.75 -3.54 -46.59
CA ARG A 249 33.34 -3.29 -46.29
C ARG A 249 32.94 -3.91 -44.94
N GLN A 250 33.35 -5.15 -44.66
CA GLN A 250 33.07 -5.81 -43.38
C GLN A 250 33.75 -5.11 -42.21
N ALA A 251 35.01 -4.69 -42.37
CA ALA A 251 35.72 -3.91 -41.36
C ALA A 251 34.97 -2.61 -41.00
N SER A 252 34.47 -1.89 -42.01
CA SER A 252 33.67 -0.69 -41.81
C SER A 252 32.36 -0.99 -41.07
N ASN A 253 31.66 -2.06 -41.46
CA ASN A 253 30.42 -2.48 -40.81
C ASN A 253 30.60 -2.81 -39.33
N TYR A 254 31.58 -3.66 -38.99
CA TYR A 254 31.88 -4.02 -37.60
C TYR A 254 32.34 -2.82 -36.76
N HIS A 255 33.05 -1.86 -37.37
CA HIS A 255 33.43 -0.62 -36.68
C HIS A 255 32.20 0.23 -36.34
N ARG A 256 31.22 0.34 -37.25
CA ARG A 256 29.95 1.05 -36.97
C ARG A 256 29.15 0.38 -35.86
N ILE A 257 29.05 -0.96 -35.88
CA ILE A 257 28.38 -1.73 -34.81
C ILE A 257 29.09 -1.50 -33.47
N ALA A 258 30.43 -1.49 -33.44
CA ALA A 258 31.19 -1.22 -32.22
C ALA A 258 30.92 0.18 -31.64
N THR A 259 30.92 1.20 -32.50
CA THR A 259 30.65 2.59 -32.09
C THR A 259 29.21 2.75 -31.61
N TRP A 260 28.24 2.15 -32.30
CA TRP A 260 26.83 2.16 -31.89
C TRP A 260 26.63 1.48 -30.53
N ALA A 261 27.15 0.26 -30.35
CA ALA A 261 27.03 -0.47 -29.08
C ALA A 261 27.68 0.31 -27.93
N ARG A 262 28.84 0.95 -28.17
CA ARG A 262 29.50 1.80 -27.18
C ARG A 262 28.68 3.04 -26.84
N ALA A 263 28.01 3.65 -27.81
CA ALA A 263 27.12 4.78 -27.57
C ALA A 263 25.92 4.38 -26.70
N ILE A 264 25.28 3.24 -26.99
CA ILE A 264 24.17 2.72 -26.18
C ILE A 264 24.62 2.38 -24.75
N GLU A 265 25.82 1.80 -24.57
CA GLU A 265 26.39 1.54 -23.24
C GLU A 265 26.54 2.83 -22.43
N ILE A 266 27.07 3.91 -23.03
CA ILE A 266 27.22 5.21 -22.36
C ILE A 266 25.85 5.81 -22.05
N GLN A 267 24.89 5.71 -22.98
CA GLN A 267 23.54 6.21 -22.77
C GLN A 267 22.84 5.46 -21.64
N LEU A 268 22.94 4.13 -21.55
CA LEU A 268 22.40 3.34 -20.43
C LEU A 268 22.90 3.83 -19.07
N LYS A 269 24.22 4.07 -18.96
CA LYS A 269 24.87 4.55 -17.74
C LYS A 269 24.39 5.93 -17.31
N ALA A 270 24.14 6.82 -18.28
CA ALA A 270 23.70 8.19 -18.01
C ALA A 270 22.17 8.29 -17.83
N PHE A 271 21.40 7.40 -18.46
CA PHE A 271 19.95 7.51 -18.61
C PHE A 271 19.23 7.45 -17.26
N LEU A 272 19.60 6.52 -16.37
CA LEU A 272 18.97 6.42 -15.05
C LEU A 272 19.20 7.67 -14.20
N GLY A 273 20.38 8.29 -14.28
CA GLY A 273 20.68 9.54 -13.58
C GLY A 273 19.76 10.68 -14.04
N PHE A 274 19.59 10.82 -15.35
CA PHE A 274 18.74 11.86 -15.94
C PHE A 274 17.25 11.65 -15.67
N ILE A 275 16.77 10.41 -15.82
CA ILE A 275 15.35 10.06 -15.64
C ILE A 275 14.87 10.32 -14.21
N ASN A 276 15.73 10.07 -13.22
CA ASN A 276 15.37 10.23 -11.80
C ASN A 276 15.14 11.69 -11.40
N GLU A 277 15.62 12.66 -12.20
CA GLU A 277 15.41 14.10 -11.97
C GLU A 277 14.06 14.60 -12.56
N ILE A 278 13.36 13.78 -13.35
CA ILE A 278 12.06 14.15 -13.94
C ILE A 278 10.94 13.83 -12.93
N GLU A 279 10.32 14.87 -12.37
CA GLU A 279 9.20 14.77 -11.42
C GLU A 279 7.90 14.30 -12.09
N ASP A 280 7.68 14.70 -13.35
CA ASP A 280 6.49 14.30 -14.11
C ASP A 280 6.57 12.84 -14.57
N GLU A 281 5.64 12.03 -14.07
CA GLU A 281 5.54 10.60 -14.38
C GLU A 281 5.31 10.35 -15.87
N GLU A 282 4.50 11.18 -16.53
CA GLU A 282 4.15 10.98 -17.94
C GLU A 282 5.35 11.25 -18.85
N ALA A 283 6.07 12.35 -18.63
CA ALA A 283 7.34 12.64 -19.29
C ALA A 283 8.35 11.52 -19.06
N ARG A 284 8.45 11.01 -17.82
CA ARG A 284 9.38 9.94 -17.48
C ARG A 284 9.08 8.63 -18.24
N GLN A 285 7.81 8.22 -18.31
CA GLN A 285 7.39 7.04 -19.07
C GLN A 285 7.62 7.21 -20.59
N THR A 286 7.38 8.41 -21.11
CA THR A 286 7.66 8.74 -22.51
C THR A 286 9.16 8.57 -22.81
N MET A 287 10.02 9.09 -21.94
CA MET A 287 11.47 8.95 -22.08
C MET A 287 11.93 7.49 -22.01
N TYR A 288 11.36 6.67 -21.09
CA TYR A 288 11.59 5.22 -21.07
C TYR A 288 11.21 4.55 -22.39
N THR A 289 10.07 4.93 -22.97
CA THR A 289 9.57 4.36 -24.23
C THR A 289 10.48 4.70 -25.40
N LEU A 290 10.89 5.97 -25.52
CA LEU A 290 11.80 6.44 -26.57
C LEU A 290 13.18 5.79 -26.44
N PHE A 291 13.68 5.67 -25.22
CA PHE A 291 14.95 5.01 -24.95
C PHE A 291 14.88 3.50 -25.24
N ALA A 292 13.83 2.82 -24.80
CA ALA A 292 13.63 1.40 -25.09
C ALA A 292 13.55 1.15 -26.60
N ARG A 293 12.83 1.99 -27.35
CA ARG A 293 12.79 1.93 -28.81
C ARG A 293 14.20 2.05 -29.40
N ARG A 294 15.00 3.02 -28.93
CA ARG A 294 16.37 3.23 -29.39
C ARG A 294 17.31 2.05 -29.09
N VAL A 295 17.16 1.41 -27.94
CA VAL A 295 17.96 0.24 -27.53
C VAL A 295 17.57 -1.01 -28.33
N LEU A 296 16.29 -1.14 -28.69
CA LEU A 296 15.76 -2.29 -29.46
C LEU A 296 15.89 -2.12 -30.98
N GLU A 297 16.19 -0.91 -31.46
CA GLU A 297 16.49 -0.67 -32.87
C GLU A 297 17.74 -1.43 -33.30
N ALA A 298 17.70 -1.98 -34.53
CA ALA A 298 18.87 -2.59 -35.13
C ALA A 298 20.02 -1.57 -35.24
N PRO A 299 21.29 -2.01 -35.13
CA PRO A 299 22.41 -1.15 -35.44
C PRO A 299 22.22 -0.55 -36.84
N PRO A 300 22.66 0.69 -37.08
CA PRO A 300 22.48 1.34 -38.37
C PRO A 300 23.16 0.50 -39.46
N ASP A 301 22.35 -0.24 -40.22
CA ASP A 301 22.80 -0.97 -41.39
C ASP A 301 23.46 0.06 -42.31
N GLY A 302 24.68 -0.19 -42.77
CA GLY A 302 25.46 0.77 -43.54
C GLY A 302 24.82 1.28 -44.85
N LYS A 303 23.59 0.86 -45.17
CA LYS A 303 22.69 1.49 -46.13
C LYS A 303 22.05 2.70 -45.46
N ALA A 304 22.66 3.87 -45.64
CA ALA A 304 22.12 5.13 -45.15
C ALA A 304 20.67 5.34 -45.60
N SER A 305 19.70 5.14 -44.70
CA SER A 305 18.50 5.97 -44.70
C SER A 305 18.90 7.27 -44.02
N ASN A 306 19.37 8.23 -44.82
CA ASN A 306 19.87 9.52 -44.33
C ASN A 306 18.79 10.41 -43.67
N ASP A 307 17.52 10.00 -43.65
CA ASP A 307 16.42 10.89 -43.23
C ASP A 307 15.87 10.63 -41.82
N GLU A 308 16.25 9.56 -41.13
CA GLU A 308 15.51 9.14 -39.91
C GLU A 308 16.24 9.36 -38.58
N VAL A 309 17.57 9.24 -38.53
CA VAL A 309 18.30 9.25 -37.24
C VAL A 309 18.44 10.65 -36.62
N THR A 310 18.50 11.71 -37.42
CA THR A 310 18.57 13.10 -36.93
C THR A 310 17.22 13.57 -36.37
N ASN A 311 16.11 12.99 -36.85
CA ASN A 311 14.74 13.33 -36.44
C ASN A 311 14.28 12.68 -35.14
N LEU A 312 15.07 11.78 -34.53
CA LEU A 312 14.68 11.11 -33.27
C LEU A 312 15.08 11.89 -32.01
N ILE A 313 16.10 12.75 -32.10
CA ILE A 313 16.56 13.57 -30.95
C ILE A 313 15.77 14.87 -30.85
N GLN A 314 15.31 15.42 -31.98
CA GLN A 314 14.51 16.65 -32.02
C GLN A 314 13.22 16.60 -31.19
N PRO A 315 12.39 15.53 -31.27
CA PRO A 315 11.19 15.40 -30.45
C PRO A 315 11.50 15.36 -28.95
N ILE A 316 12.63 14.75 -28.56
CA ILE A 316 13.08 14.65 -27.17
C ILE A 316 13.50 16.04 -26.66
N ILE A 317 14.27 16.78 -27.47
CA ILE A 317 14.68 18.15 -27.13
C ILE A 317 13.46 19.07 -27.09
N ASP A 318 12.55 18.97 -28.05
CA ASP A 318 11.35 19.79 -28.12
C ASP A 318 10.40 19.52 -26.94
N GLN A 319 10.25 18.26 -26.50
CA GLN A 319 9.51 17.92 -25.29
C GLN A 319 10.21 18.43 -24.02
N ALA A 320 11.53 18.26 -23.91
CA ALA A 320 12.30 18.74 -22.75
C ALA A 320 12.28 20.28 -22.63
N VAL A 321 12.32 20.99 -23.76
CA VAL A 321 12.19 22.46 -23.80
C VAL A 321 10.77 22.89 -23.42
N LYS A 322 9.74 22.15 -23.83
CA LYS A 322 8.34 22.45 -23.53
C LYS A 322 7.96 22.22 -22.06
N LEU A 323 8.67 21.31 -21.38
CA LEU A 323 8.47 21.01 -19.95
C LEU A 323 9.30 21.92 -19.03
N ARG A 324 10.20 22.75 -19.57
CA ARG A 324 10.93 23.73 -18.77
C ARG A 324 9.96 24.87 -18.40
N PRO A 325 9.67 25.12 -17.10
CA PRO A 325 8.80 26.22 -16.72
C PRO A 325 9.43 27.54 -17.20
N SER A 326 8.65 28.31 -17.96
CA SER A 326 9.04 29.66 -18.36
C SER A 326 9.30 30.49 -17.08
N PRO A 327 10.43 31.21 -17.00
CA PRO A 327 10.77 32.02 -15.83
C PRO A 327 9.77 33.14 -15.54
#